data_AF-Q6HIA0-F1
#
_entry.id   AF-Q6HIA0-F1
#
_cell.length_a   1.000
_cell.length_b   1.000
_cell.length_c   1.000
_cell.angle_alpha   90.00
_cell.angle_beta   90.00
_cell.angle_gamma   90.00
#
_symmetry.space_group_name_H-M   'P 1'
#
loop_
_entity.id
_entity.type
_entity.pdbx_description
1 polymer ?
#
loop_
_entity_poly.entity_id
_entity_poly.type
_entity_poly.pdbx_seq_one_letter_code
_entity_poly.pdbx_strand_id
1 'polypeptide(L)'
;MKKYEISFIVFLRRRTMEEKIKEYVDRIYEPVKEWVITRKIISTTMLQRRFRIGYTRAARIINRLEENNIIEPREGRGPRKVLANK
;
A
#
# COMPACT_ATOMS: atom_id res chain seq x y z
N MET A 1 18.02 -33.41 4.00
CA MET A 1 17.53 -32.89 2.71
C MET A 1 16.14 -32.21 2.81
N LYS A 2 15.12 -32.80 3.45
CA LYS A 2 13.74 -32.22 3.52
C LYS A 2 13.60 -30.78 4.09
N LYS A 3 14.52 -30.32 4.95
CA LYS A 3 14.50 -28.97 5.55
C LYS A 3 14.66 -27.84 4.51
N TYR A 4 15.51 -28.04 3.51
CA TYR A 4 15.75 -27.05 2.45
C TYR A 4 14.59 -26.99 1.46
N GLU A 5 13.95 -28.14 1.20
CA GLU A 5 12.76 -28.26 0.35
C GLU A 5 11.56 -27.47 0.90
N ILE A 6 11.28 -27.60 2.21
CA ILE A 6 10.21 -26.84 2.88
C ILE A 6 10.51 -25.34 2.86
N SER A 7 11.75 -24.95 3.16
CA SER A 7 12.17 -23.55 3.12
C SER A 7 12.02 -22.95 1.72
N PHE A 8 12.35 -23.72 0.68
CA PHE A 8 12.23 -23.30 -0.72
C PHE A 8 10.75 -23.16 -1.14
N ILE A 9 9.87 -24.09 -0.77
CA ILE A 9 8.43 -23.99 -1.04
C ILE A 9 7.82 -22.78 -0.34
N VAL A 10 8.16 -22.53 0.93
CA VAL A 10 7.67 -21.36 1.67
C VAL A 10 8.17 -20.07 1.02
N PHE A 11 9.41 -20.03 0.55
CA PHE A 11 9.99 -18.90 -0.16
C PHE A 11 9.25 -18.61 -1.47
N LEU A 12 9.06 -19.63 -2.32
CA LEU A 12 8.33 -19.48 -3.58
C LEU A 12 6.88 -19.02 -3.35
N ARG A 13 6.21 -19.57 -2.32
CA ARG A 13 4.86 -19.15 -1.96
C ARG A 13 4.79 -17.69 -1.52
N ARG A 14 5.76 -17.22 -0.74
CA ARG A 14 5.83 -15.80 -0.34
C ARG A 14 6.02 -14.89 -1.55
N ARG A 15 6.95 -15.23 -2.44
CA ARG A 15 7.22 -14.46 -3.66
C ARG A 15 5.97 -14.31 -4.54
N THR A 16 5.26 -15.42 -4.80
CA THR A 16 4.02 -15.38 -5.58
C THR A 16 2.91 -14.56 -4.91
N MET A 17 2.85 -14.55 -3.57
CA MET A 17 1.92 -13.68 -2.84
C MET A 17 2.28 -12.20 -2.95
N GLU A 18 3.57 -11.86 -2.89
CA GLU A 18 4.05 -10.48 -3.05
C GLU A 18 3.76 -9.94 -4.45
N GLU A 19 3.98 -10.74 -5.50
CA GLU A 19 3.65 -10.40 -6.88
C GLU A 19 2.15 -10.13 -7.04
N LYS A 20 1.28 -11.00 -6.49
CA LYS A 20 -0.18 -10.79 -6.49
C LYS A 20 -0.59 -9.53 -5.73
N ILE A 21 0.06 -9.22 -4.62
CA ILE A 21 -0.20 -7.98 -3.88
C ILE A 21 0.21 -6.78 -4.72
N LYS A 22 1.38 -6.82 -5.37
CA LYS A 22 1.88 -5.75 -6.23
C LYS A 22 0.92 -5.51 -7.40
N GLU A 23 0.56 -6.55 -8.13
CA GLU A 23 -0.39 -6.47 -9.26
C GLU A 23 -1.73 -5.84 -8.83
N TYR A 24 -2.26 -6.29 -7.69
CA TYR A 24 -3.49 -5.72 -7.14
C TYR A 24 -3.35 -4.24 -6.79
N VAL A 25 -2.26 -3.87 -6.10
CA VAL A 25 -1.96 -2.48 -5.72
C VAL A 25 -1.84 -1.60 -6.97
N ASP A 26 -1.12 -2.07 -7.99
CA ASP A 26 -0.91 -1.35 -9.24
C ASP A 26 -2.26 -1.09 -9.95
N ARG A 27 -3.15 -2.08 -9.96
CA ARG A 27 -4.49 -1.96 -10.56
C ARG A 27 -5.38 -0.91 -9.89
N ILE A 28 -5.27 -0.73 -8.57
CA ILE A 28 -6.12 0.21 -7.82
C ILE A 28 -5.43 1.53 -7.48
N TYR A 29 -4.16 1.69 -7.86
CA TYR A 29 -3.37 2.84 -7.42
C TYR A 29 -3.94 4.16 -7.94
N GLU A 30 -4.24 4.24 -9.23
CA GLU A 30 -4.76 5.48 -9.84
C GLU A 30 -6.09 5.94 -9.22
N PRO A 31 -7.13 5.09 -9.08
CA PRO A 31 -8.37 5.53 -8.44
C PRO A 31 -8.19 5.88 -6.95
N VAL A 32 -7.21 5.28 -6.26
CA VAL A 32 -6.88 5.69 -4.89
C VAL A 32 -6.23 7.07 -4.88
N LYS A 33 -5.25 7.30 -5.76
CA LYS A 33 -4.56 8.58 -5.90
C LYS A 33 -5.54 9.71 -6.19
N GLU A 34 -6.44 9.53 -7.16
CA GLU A 34 -7.49 10.50 -7.49
C GLU A 34 -8.39 10.84 -6.30
N TRP A 35 -8.71 9.87 -5.46
CA TRP A 35 -9.49 10.11 -4.26
C TRP A 35 -8.69 10.75 -3.11
N VAL A 36 -7.38 10.51 -3.05
CA VAL A 36 -6.50 11.08 -2.03
C VAL A 36 -6.25 12.57 -2.31
N ILE A 37 -6.03 12.96 -3.57
CA ILE A 37 -5.79 14.37 -3.94
C ILE A 37 -6.96 15.30 -3.60
N THR A 38 -8.18 14.78 -3.47
CA THR A 38 -9.34 15.59 -3.05
C THR A 38 -9.45 15.77 -1.53
N ARG A 39 -8.46 15.31 -0.76
CA ARG A 39 -8.49 15.30 0.71
C ARG A 39 -7.32 16.08 1.26
N LYS A 40 -7.50 16.66 2.46
CA LYS A 40 -6.42 17.32 3.20
C LYS A 40 -5.52 16.33 3.95
N ILE A 41 -6.12 15.24 4.44
CA ILE A 41 -5.45 14.23 5.26
C ILE A 41 -5.82 12.82 4.81
N ILE A 42 -4.89 11.89 5.02
CA ILE A 42 -5.07 10.48 4.72
C ILE A 42 -4.43 9.59 5.78
N SER A 43 -5.03 8.41 6.00
CA SER A 43 -4.48 7.36 6.85
C SER A 43 -4.68 5.98 6.23
N THR A 44 -3.89 5.01 6.71
CA THR A 44 -3.99 3.62 6.26
C THR A 44 -5.40 3.04 6.50
N THR A 45 -6.00 3.33 7.66
CA THR A 45 -7.35 2.85 8.02
C THR A 45 -8.44 3.49 7.16
N MET A 46 -8.27 4.73 6.71
CA MET A 46 -9.18 5.36 5.74
C MET A 46 -9.18 4.62 4.42
N LEU A 47 -8.01 4.24 3.90
CA LEU A 47 -7.90 3.45 2.68
C LEU A 47 -8.53 2.07 2.84
N GLN A 48 -8.29 1.40 3.97
CA GLN A 48 -8.90 0.10 4.26
C GLN A 48 -10.42 0.15 4.20
N ARG A 49 -11.03 1.17 4.82
CA ARG A 49 -12.49 1.34 4.85
C ARG A 49 -13.06 1.75 3.49
N ARG A 50 -12.43 2.69 2.79
CA ARG A 50 -12.93 3.22 1.51
C ARG A 50 -12.85 2.20 0.39
N PHE A 51 -11.69 1.56 0.23
CA PHE A 51 -11.40 0.66 -0.89
C PHE A 51 -11.60 -0.81 -0.54
N ARG A 52 -12.01 -1.11 0.70
CA ARG A 52 -12.23 -2.48 1.22
C ARG A 52 -10.99 -3.36 1.05
N ILE A 53 -9.83 -2.81 1.38
CA ILE A 53 -8.53 -3.48 1.26
C ILE A 53 -7.94 -3.81 2.62
N GLY A 54 -7.15 -4.89 2.68
CA GLY A 54 -6.41 -5.27 3.88
C GLY A 54 -5.25 -4.31 4.20
N TYR A 55 -4.75 -4.38 5.44
CA TYR A 55 -3.69 -3.52 5.95
C TYR A 55 -2.45 -3.50 5.05
N THR A 56 -1.94 -4.67 4.64
CA THR A 56 -0.72 -4.77 3.82
C THR A 56 -0.85 -4.03 2.49
N ARG A 57 -2.01 -4.13 1.82
CA ARG A 57 -2.27 -3.44 0.56
C ARG A 57 -2.39 -1.93 0.78
N ALA A 58 -3.11 -1.51 1.81
CA ALA A 58 -3.23 -0.11 2.17
C ALA A 58 -1.86 0.51 2.51
N ALA A 59 -1.02 -0.20 3.26
CA ALA A 59 0.33 0.25 3.60
C ALA A 59 1.20 0.41 2.34
N ARG A 60 1.16 -0.55 1.39
CA ARG A 60 1.87 -0.44 0.11
C ARG A 60 1.42 0.77 -0.70
N ILE A 61 0.12 1.07 -0.72
CA ILE A 61 -0.42 2.24 -1.42
C ILE A 61 0.04 3.53 -0.75
N ILE A 62 0.00 3.61 0.58
CA ILE A 62 0.53 4.76 1.33
C ILE A 62 2.00 5.00 0.99
N ASN A 63 2.83 3.97 1.02
CA ASN A 63 4.25 4.10 0.66
C ASN A 63 4.42 4.59 -0.78
N ARG A 64 3.64 4.05 -1.72
CA ARG A 64 3.70 4.48 -3.12
C ARG A 64 3.21 5.91 -3.35
N LEU A 65 2.25 6.38 -2.54
CA LEU A 65 1.82 7.78 -2.56
C LEU A 65 2.89 8.71 -1.99
N GLU A 66 3.63 8.27 -0.98
CA GLU A 66 4.77 8.99 -0.40
C GLU A 66 5.95 9.04 -1.39
N GLU A 67 6.32 7.91 -2.00
CA GLU A 67 7.36 7.81 -3.04
C GLU A 67 7.07 8.72 -4.24
N ASN A 68 5.79 8.89 -4.59
CA ASN A 68 5.36 9.75 -5.69
C ASN A 68 5.08 11.21 -5.25
N ASN A 69 5.48 11.61 -4.04
CA ASN A 69 5.30 12.96 -3.49
C ASN A 69 3.83 13.44 -3.47
N ILE A 70 2.87 12.53 -3.38
CA ILE A 70 1.43 12.86 -3.27
C ILE A 70 1.06 13.20 -1.83
N ILE A 71 1.72 12.56 -0.86
CA ILE A 71 1.47 12.71 0.57
C ILE A 71 2.77 13.00 1.31
N GLU A 72 2.67 13.67 2.44
CA GLU A 72 3.82 13.94 3.29
C GLU A 72 4.41 12.64 3.88
N PRO A 73 5.73 12.62 4.12
CA PRO A 73 6.37 11.56 4.87
C PRO A 73 5.78 11.46 6.28
N ARG A 74 5.97 10.29 6.90
CA ARG A 74 5.31 10.01 8.17
C ARG A 74 5.95 10.81 9.30
N GLU A 75 5.28 11.87 9.74
CA GLU A 75 5.59 12.52 11.01
C GLU A 75 4.76 11.90 12.16
N GLY A 76 5.43 11.10 13.00
CA GLY A 76 4.85 10.55 14.23
C GLY A 76 3.75 9.48 14.01
N ARG A 77 2.67 9.55 14.82
CA ARG A 77 1.55 8.58 14.81
C ARG A 77 0.28 9.13 14.14
N GLY A 78 0.32 10.35 13.61
CA GLY A 78 -0.84 11.06 13.07
C GLY A 78 -1.17 10.71 11.61
N PRO A 79 -2.31 11.23 11.09
CA PRO A 79 -2.64 11.16 9.68
C PRO A 79 -1.64 11.98 8.84
N ARG A 80 -1.36 11.52 7.61
CA ARG A 80 -0.46 12.19 6.67
C ARG A 80 -1.19 13.30 5.94
N LYS A 81 -0.55 14.46 5.73
CA LYS A 81 -1.12 15.50 4.87
C LYS A 81 -0.93 15.16 3.40
N VAL A 82 -1.84 15.65 2.57
CA VAL A 82 -1.76 15.50 1.12
C VAL A 82 -1.08 16.75 0.55
N LEU A 83 -0.03 16.54 -0.24
CA LEU A 83 0.79 17.60 -0.84
C LEU A 83 0.15 18.13 -2.14
N ALA A 84 -0.42 17.21 -2.92
CA ALA A 84 -1.08 17.54 -4.18
C ALA A 84 -2.51 18.01 -3.90
N ASN A 85 -2.68 19.31 -3.62
CA ASN A 85 -3.97 19.97 -3.71
C ASN A 85 -4.11 20.48 -5.15
N LYS A 86 -5.12 19.99 -5.86
CA LYS A 86 -5.47 20.48 -7.20
C LYS A 86 -6.30 21.76 -7.10
#